data_AF-A0A521PMM4-F1
#
_entry.id   AF-A0A521PMM4-F1
#
_cell.length_a   1.000
_cell.length_b   1.000
_cell.length_c   1.000
_cell.angle_alpha   90.00
_cell.angle_beta   90.00
_cell.angle_gamma   90.00
#
_symmetry.space_group_name_H-M   'P 1'
#
loop_
_entity.id
_entity.type
_entity.pdbx_description
1 polymer ?
#
loop_
_entity_poly.entity_id
_entity_poly.type
_entity_poly.pdbx_seq_one_letter_code
_entity_poly.pdbx_strand_id
1 'polypeptide(L)'
;MKRTLLALGLSVLANGVAQAQEAPCRAPQAAAGQQVRGPVLHVIDGHTLCVATAADPSGWVRLELQDAPAAASWAELMSVGFGRDVVCVVGEAGATCRAEGRSLAAALRAPEVKATAAAWRAGTAPPPGSALRLATAD
;
A
#
# COMPACT_ATOMS: atom_id res chain seq x y z
N MET A 1 -55.09 23.91 -24.12
CA MET A 1 -54.41 25.22 -24.18
C MET A 1 -53.70 25.50 -22.85
N LYS A 2 -52.37 25.30 -22.76
CA LYS A 2 -51.47 26.17 -21.98
C LYS A 2 -50.02 25.86 -22.35
N ARG A 3 -49.35 26.87 -22.90
CA ARG A 3 -47.92 26.93 -23.21
C ARG A 3 -47.19 27.42 -21.97
N THR A 4 -46.09 26.78 -21.59
CA THR A 4 -44.96 27.51 -21.00
C THR A 4 -43.65 26.74 -21.20
N LEU A 5 -42.70 27.45 -21.81
CA LEU A 5 -41.32 27.09 -22.07
C LEU A 5 -40.50 27.08 -20.77
N LEU A 6 -39.50 26.20 -20.70
CA LEU A 6 -38.27 26.31 -19.90
C LEU A 6 -37.27 25.31 -20.51
N ALA A 7 -36.45 25.69 -21.50
CA ALA A 7 -35.23 26.50 -21.40
C ALA A 7 -34.15 25.90 -20.48
N LEU A 8 -33.09 25.42 -21.14
CA LEU A 8 -31.68 25.41 -20.73
C LEU A 8 -31.30 24.67 -19.44
N GLY A 9 -30.72 23.47 -19.63
CA GLY A 9 -29.93 22.76 -18.63
C GLY A 9 -28.76 22.03 -19.27
N LEU A 10 -27.93 22.75 -20.02
CA LEU A 10 -26.66 22.26 -20.58
C LEU A 10 -25.61 22.23 -19.46
N SER A 11 -25.69 21.24 -18.58
CA SER A 11 -24.68 21.05 -17.52
C SER A 11 -23.57 20.16 -18.06
N VAL A 12 -22.51 20.83 -18.48
CA VAL A 12 -21.16 20.37 -18.77
C VAL A 12 -20.80 19.11 -17.97
N LEU A 13 -20.72 17.96 -18.66
CA LEU A 13 -19.96 16.80 -18.18
C LEU A 13 -18.48 17.19 -18.27
N ALA A 14 -18.01 17.92 -17.27
CA ALA A 14 -16.62 18.31 -17.15
C ALA A 14 -15.79 17.02 -17.02
N ASN A 15 -15.00 16.78 -18.06
CA ASN A 15 -13.99 15.74 -18.15
C ASN A 15 -13.15 15.71 -16.86
N GLY A 16 -13.46 14.78 -15.96
CA GLY A 16 -12.54 14.35 -14.93
C GLY A 16 -11.40 13.62 -15.62
N VAL A 17 -10.40 14.36 -16.09
CA VAL A 17 -9.10 13.76 -16.40
C VAL A 17 -8.61 13.18 -15.08
N ALA A 18 -8.74 11.87 -14.93
CA ALA A 18 -8.06 11.15 -13.87
C ALA A 18 -6.57 11.42 -14.11
N GLN A 19 -6.01 12.38 -13.37
CA GLN A 19 -4.58 12.63 -13.39
C GLN A 19 -3.94 11.31 -13.00
N ALA A 20 -3.30 10.63 -13.95
CA ALA A 20 -2.57 9.41 -13.69
C ALA A 20 -1.57 9.75 -12.59
N GLN A 21 -1.82 9.24 -11.38
CA GLN A 21 -0.93 9.49 -10.26
C GLN A 21 0.46 9.01 -10.66
N GLU A 22 1.43 9.91 -10.53
CA GLU A 22 2.83 9.65 -10.86
C GLU A 22 3.25 8.33 -10.20
N ALA A 23 3.77 7.38 -10.98
CA ALA A 23 4.11 6.06 -10.47
C ALA A 23 5.13 6.21 -9.33
N PRO A 24 4.78 5.87 -8.07
CA PRO A 24 5.55 6.29 -6.90
C PRO A 24 6.88 5.55 -6.78
N CYS A 25 6.98 4.31 -7.29
CA CYS A 25 8.26 3.63 -7.43
C CYS A 25 8.81 3.83 -8.85
N ARG A 26 9.94 4.51 -8.97
CA ARG A 26 10.58 4.85 -10.27
C ARG A 26 11.93 4.15 -10.49
N ALA A 27 12.41 3.36 -9.53
CA ALA A 27 13.61 2.58 -9.73
C ALA A 27 13.40 1.49 -10.79
N PRO A 28 14.46 1.06 -11.49
CA PRO A 28 14.40 -0.11 -12.34
C PRO A 28 13.90 -1.34 -11.58
N GLN A 29 13.19 -2.22 -12.28
CA GLN A 29 12.75 -3.49 -11.72
C GLN A 29 13.95 -4.33 -11.28
N ALA A 30 13.93 -4.83 -10.05
CA ALA A 30 14.95 -5.75 -9.56
C ALA A 30 14.84 -7.11 -10.28
N ALA A 31 15.98 -7.68 -10.63
CA ALA A 31 16.04 -8.98 -11.31
C ALA A 31 15.76 -10.13 -10.33
N ALA A 32 15.29 -11.27 -10.83
CA ALA A 32 15.14 -12.48 -10.03
C ALA A 32 16.48 -12.88 -9.37
N GLY A 33 16.40 -13.35 -8.12
CA GLY A 33 17.54 -13.63 -7.26
C GLY A 33 18.15 -12.41 -6.57
N GLN A 34 17.79 -11.18 -6.97
CA GLN A 34 18.28 -9.99 -6.28
C GLN A 34 17.61 -9.80 -4.92
N GLN A 35 18.38 -9.22 -4.01
CA GLN A 35 17.89 -8.80 -2.70
C GLN A 35 17.71 -7.29 -2.66
N VAL A 36 16.54 -6.85 -2.23
CA VAL A 36 16.21 -5.43 -2.03
C VAL A 36 16.00 -5.20 -0.53
N ARG A 37 16.62 -4.16 0.02
CA ARG A 37 16.55 -3.81 1.44
C ARG A 37 16.24 -2.34 1.63
N GLY A 38 15.44 -2.04 2.64
CA GLY A 38 15.13 -0.68 3.04
C GLY A 38 13.70 -0.53 3.58
N PRO A 39 13.28 0.69 3.93
CA PRO A 39 11.95 0.94 4.43
C PRO A 39 10.91 0.86 3.30
N VAL A 40 9.71 0.37 3.64
CA VAL A 40 8.54 0.51 2.75
C VAL A 40 7.98 1.92 2.88
N LEU A 41 8.16 2.74 1.84
CA LEU A 41 7.68 4.14 1.85
C LEU A 41 6.36 4.34 1.10
N HIS A 42 5.87 3.31 0.41
CA HIS A 42 4.58 3.36 -0.25
C HIS A 42 3.99 1.96 -0.42
N VAL A 43 2.67 1.86 -0.35
CA VAL A 43 1.88 0.66 -0.65
C VAL A 43 0.88 1.03 -1.72
N ILE A 44 0.87 0.29 -2.82
CA ILE A 44 0.02 0.56 -3.99
C ILE A 44 -1.33 -0.12 -3.80
N ASP A 45 -1.34 -1.38 -3.40
CA ASP A 45 -2.54 -2.20 -3.20
C ASP A 45 -2.31 -3.26 -2.09
N GLY A 46 -3.09 -4.34 -2.06
CA GLY A 46 -2.93 -5.42 -1.07
C GLY A 46 -1.72 -6.34 -1.29
N HIS A 47 -1.02 -6.18 -2.41
CA HIS A 47 0.01 -7.09 -2.91
C HIS A 47 1.29 -6.36 -3.29
N THR A 48 1.22 -5.07 -3.60
CA THR A 48 2.32 -4.31 -4.20
C THR A 48 2.79 -3.18 -3.30
N LEU A 49 4.11 -3.09 -3.11
CA LEU A 49 4.77 -2.07 -2.29
C LEU A 49 6.00 -1.48 -2.98
N CYS A 50 6.45 -0.32 -2.50
CA CYS A 50 7.70 0.30 -2.89
C CYS A 50 8.72 0.21 -1.73
N VAL A 51 9.86 -0.44 -1.97
CA VAL A 51 10.99 -0.45 -1.02
C VAL A 51 12.00 0.61 -1.43
N ALA A 52 12.31 1.52 -0.52
CA ALA A 52 13.25 2.61 -0.78
C ALA A 52 14.71 2.15 -0.57
N THR A 53 15.51 2.20 -1.63
CA THR A 53 16.97 2.05 -1.56
C THR A 53 17.68 3.41 -1.57
N ALA A 54 16.94 4.49 -1.85
CA ALA A 54 17.34 5.89 -1.68
C ALA A 54 16.15 6.73 -1.18
N ALA A 55 16.43 7.93 -0.70
CA ALA A 55 15.40 8.84 -0.17
C ALA A 55 14.42 9.33 -1.25
N ASP A 56 14.88 9.45 -2.49
CA ASP A 56 14.08 9.92 -3.60
C ASP A 56 13.29 8.77 -4.28
N PRO A 57 12.13 9.04 -4.90
CA PRO A 57 11.32 8.01 -5.53
C PRO A 57 11.99 7.29 -6.73
N SER A 58 13.08 7.83 -7.30
CA SER A 58 13.86 7.13 -8.34
C SER A 58 14.70 6.00 -7.79
N GLY A 59 14.93 5.96 -6.46
CA GLY A 59 15.48 4.82 -5.74
C GLY A 59 14.44 3.90 -5.11
N TRP A 60 13.15 4.03 -5.44
CA TRP A 60 12.10 3.17 -4.87
C TRP A 60 11.78 2.02 -5.82
N VAL A 61 12.03 0.79 -5.38
CA VAL A 61 11.84 -0.43 -6.17
C VAL A 61 10.43 -0.96 -5.93
N ARG A 62 9.65 -1.14 -7.00
CA ARG A 62 8.33 -1.77 -6.96
C ARG A 62 8.50 -3.28 -6.79
N LEU A 63 7.82 -3.86 -5.80
CA LEU A 63 7.78 -5.30 -5.55
C LEU A 63 6.34 -5.76 -5.35
N GLU A 64 5.97 -6.84 -6.03
CA GLU A 64 4.75 -7.60 -5.78
C GLU A 64 5.06 -8.73 -4.79
N LEU A 65 4.25 -8.87 -3.75
CA LEU A 65 4.44 -9.87 -2.71
C LEU A 65 3.99 -11.24 -3.19
N GLN A 66 4.95 -12.17 -3.17
CA GLN A 66 4.65 -13.58 -3.34
C GLN A 66 3.83 -14.10 -2.14
N ASP A 67 2.88 -15.00 -2.42
CA ASP A 67 2.03 -15.68 -1.44
C ASP A 67 1.20 -14.75 -0.55
N ALA A 68 0.98 -13.49 -0.94
CA ALA A 68 0.00 -12.64 -0.28
C ALA A 68 -1.42 -13.21 -0.48
N PRO A 69 -2.31 -13.14 0.53
CA PRO A 69 -3.70 -13.61 0.39
C PRO A 69 -4.39 -12.92 -0.79
N ALA A 70 -5.13 -13.66 -1.61
CA ALA A 70 -5.81 -13.09 -2.79
C ALA A 70 -6.75 -11.91 -2.46
N ALA A 71 -7.38 -11.96 -1.28
CA ALA A 71 -8.28 -10.90 -0.79
C ALA A 71 -7.58 -9.87 0.13
N ALA A 72 -6.24 -9.81 0.13
CA ALA A 72 -5.53 -8.78 0.87
C ALA A 72 -5.87 -7.40 0.31
N SER A 73 -6.08 -6.44 1.20
CA SER A 73 -6.41 -5.06 0.88
C SER A 73 -5.25 -4.14 1.18
N TRP A 74 -5.25 -2.98 0.54
CA TRP A 74 -4.28 -1.91 0.77
C TRP A 74 -4.08 -1.60 2.27
N ALA A 75 -5.18 -1.50 3.04
CA ALA A 75 -5.10 -1.18 4.46
C ALA A 75 -4.43 -2.28 5.30
N GLU A 76 -4.61 -3.55 4.92
CA GLU A 76 -3.95 -4.67 5.59
C GLU A 76 -2.45 -4.64 5.31
N LEU A 77 -2.03 -4.48 4.05
CA LEU A 77 -0.61 -4.37 3.71
C LEU A 77 0.04 -3.12 4.30
N MET A 78 -0.66 -1.99 4.30
CA MET A 78 -0.22 -0.79 5.01
C MET A 78 0.06 -1.07 6.49
N SER A 79 -0.85 -1.76 7.19
CA SER A 79 -0.70 -1.99 8.63
C SER A 79 0.50 -2.86 9.01
N VAL A 80 0.92 -3.77 8.13
CA VAL A 80 2.03 -4.71 8.41
C VAL A 80 3.36 -4.30 7.77
N GLY A 81 3.30 -3.57 6.65
CA GLY A 81 4.46 -3.28 5.81
C GLY A 81 4.92 -1.84 5.87
N PHE A 82 4.01 -0.86 5.90
CA PHE A 82 4.37 0.55 5.76
C PHE A 82 5.31 1.02 6.88
N GLY A 83 6.38 1.73 6.50
CA GLY A 83 7.40 2.25 7.40
C GLY A 83 8.33 1.19 8.00
N ARG A 84 8.15 -0.10 7.69
CA ARG A 84 9.03 -1.17 8.18
C ARG A 84 10.25 -1.30 7.29
N ASP A 85 11.41 -1.50 7.90
CA ASP A 85 12.59 -1.99 7.20
C ASP A 85 12.40 -3.45 6.82
N VAL A 86 12.47 -3.71 5.51
CA VAL A 86 12.26 -5.04 4.94
C VAL A 86 13.52 -5.56 4.26
N VAL A 87 13.61 -6.89 4.20
CA VAL A 87 14.51 -7.63 3.33
C VAL A 87 13.64 -8.44 2.39
N CYS A 88 13.73 -8.14 1.10
CA CYS A 88 12.99 -8.83 0.05
C CYS A 88 13.95 -9.58 -0.86
N VAL A 89 13.60 -10.83 -1.21
CA VAL A 89 14.28 -11.59 -2.25
C VAL A 89 13.31 -11.73 -3.41
N VAL A 90 13.72 -11.25 -4.58
CA VAL A 90 12.92 -11.30 -5.81
C VAL A 90 12.98 -12.70 -6.40
N GLY A 91 11.83 -13.31 -6.64
CA GLY A 91 11.69 -14.58 -7.35
C GLY A 91 10.91 -14.41 -8.67
N GLU A 92 10.74 -15.51 -9.39
CA GLU A 92 10.06 -15.54 -10.69
C GLU A 92 8.58 -15.10 -10.61
N ALA A 93 7.91 -15.34 -9.48
CA ALA A 93 6.48 -15.06 -9.29
C ALA A 93 6.21 -13.89 -8.34
N GLY A 94 7.22 -13.08 -8.03
CA GLY A 94 7.15 -12.00 -7.04
C GLY A 94 8.23 -12.11 -5.96
N ALA A 95 8.17 -11.21 -4.99
CA ALA A 95 9.16 -11.09 -3.93
C ALA A 95 8.67 -11.69 -2.61
N THR A 96 9.55 -12.45 -1.96
CA THR A 96 9.37 -12.83 -0.55
C THR A 96 9.98 -11.74 0.33
N CYS A 97 9.15 -11.00 1.07
CA CYS A 97 9.59 -9.92 1.95
C CYS A 97 9.43 -10.26 3.44
N ARG A 98 10.43 -9.86 4.24
CA ARG A 98 10.41 -9.99 5.70
C ARG A 98 10.68 -8.66 6.38
N ALA A 99 9.92 -8.35 7.42
CA ALA A 99 10.20 -7.27 8.37
C ALA A 99 10.55 -7.89 9.73
N GLU A 100 11.66 -7.48 10.35
CA GLU A 100 12.13 -8.02 11.64
C GLU A 100 12.20 -9.57 11.63
N GLY A 101 12.61 -10.15 10.49
CA GLY A 101 12.67 -11.60 10.30
C GLY A 101 11.34 -12.31 10.04
N ARG A 102 10.19 -11.63 10.16
CA ARG A 102 8.84 -12.19 9.94
C ARG A 102 8.35 -11.93 8.53
N SER A 103 7.71 -12.93 7.90
CA SER A 103 7.13 -12.79 6.55
C SER A 103 5.95 -11.83 6.54
N LEU A 104 5.94 -10.87 5.60
CA LEU A 104 4.80 -9.97 5.41
C LEU A 104 3.56 -10.73 4.91
N ALA A 105 3.74 -11.66 3.96
CA ALA A 105 2.65 -12.48 3.46
C ALA A 105 2.01 -13.34 4.56
N ALA A 106 2.81 -13.87 5.49
CA ALA A 106 2.28 -14.59 6.65
C ALA A 106 1.51 -13.65 7.60
N ALA A 107 2.04 -12.46 7.86
CA ALA A 107 1.37 -11.46 8.70
C ALA A 107 0.00 -11.06 8.14
N LEU A 108 -0.13 -10.90 6.81
CA LEU A 108 -1.42 -10.60 6.16
C LEU A 108 -2.53 -11.63 6.40
N ARG A 109 -2.18 -12.86 6.80
CA ARG A 109 -3.18 -13.90 7.12
C ARG A 109 -3.71 -13.78 8.55
N ALA A 110 -3.07 -12.99 9.39
CA ALA A 110 -3.38 -12.92 10.81
C ALA A 110 -4.70 -12.14 11.04
N PRO A 111 -5.62 -12.65 11.88
CA PRO A 111 -6.93 -12.03 12.10
C PRO A 111 -6.82 -10.60 12.67
N GLU A 112 -5.80 -10.31 13.47
CA GLU A 112 -5.52 -8.99 14.04
C GLU A 112 -5.21 -7.92 12.98
N VAL A 113 -4.65 -8.32 11.83
CA VAL A 113 -4.37 -7.42 10.71
C VAL A 113 -5.67 -6.99 10.04
N LYS A 114 -6.60 -7.93 9.85
CA LYS A 114 -7.95 -7.63 9.34
C LYS A 114 -8.69 -6.67 10.27
N ALA A 115 -8.62 -6.93 11.58
CA ALA A 115 -9.26 -6.09 12.60
C ALA A 115 -8.66 -4.68 12.63
N THR A 116 -7.33 -4.55 12.55
CA THR A 116 -6.63 -3.26 12.51
C THR A 116 -7.02 -2.46 11.26
N ALA A 117 -7.01 -3.11 10.09
CA ALA A 117 -7.41 -2.47 8.84
C ALA A 117 -8.88 -2.04 8.83
N ALA A 118 -9.78 -2.80 9.47
CA ALA A 118 -11.18 -2.42 9.64
C ALA A 118 -11.35 -1.22 10.59
N ALA A 119 -10.61 -1.19 11.71
CA ALA A 119 -10.66 -0.10 12.68
C ALA A 119 -10.26 1.25 12.06
N TRP A 120 -9.20 1.26 11.24
CA TRP A 120 -8.78 2.48 10.53
C TRP A 120 -9.87 3.04 9.62
N ARG A 121 -10.60 2.18 8.90
CA ARG A 121 -11.72 2.61 8.04
C ARG A 121 -12.91 3.14 8.85
N ALA A 122 -13.13 2.59 10.04
CA ALA A 122 -14.18 3.03 10.94
C ALA A 122 -13.81 4.31 11.71
N GLY A 123 -12.57 4.81 11.59
CA GLY A 123 -12.07 5.93 12.40
C GLY A 123 -11.93 5.58 13.88
N THR A 124 -11.87 4.28 14.21
CA THR A 124 -11.76 3.79 15.59
C THR A 124 -10.33 3.43 15.93
N ALA A 125 -9.97 3.54 17.21
CA ALA A 125 -8.67 3.11 17.69
C ALA A 125 -8.47 1.61 17.39
N PRO A 126 -7.27 1.20 16.93
CA PRO A 126 -6.99 -0.22 16.69
C PRO A 126 -7.10 -1.03 18.00
N PRO A 127 -7.38 -2.34 17.90
CA PRO A 127 -7.66 -3.18 19.07
C PRO A 127 -6.49 -3.18 20.09
N PRO A 128 -6.79 -3.36 21.39
CA PRO A 128 -5.77 -3.40 22.44
C PRO A 128 -4.78 -4.53 22.16
N GLY A 129 -3.50 -4.16 22.05
CA GLY A 129 -2.42 -5.03 21.55
C GLY A 129 -1.63 -4.40 20.38
N SER A 130 -2.26 -3.49 19.64
CA SER A 130 -1.63 -2.68 18.58
C SER A 130 -1.00 -1.38 19.10
N ALA A 131 -0.61 -1.36 20.39
CA ALA A 131 -0.01 -0.17 20.99
C ALA A 131 1.29 0.17 20.28
N LEU A 132 1.23 1.17 19.39
CA LEU A 132 2.39 1.89 18.91
C LEU A 132 3.07 2.43 20.17
N ARG A 133 4.17 1.80 20.59
CA ARG A 133 4.99 2.36 21.67
C ARG A 133 5.61 3.61 21.08
N LEU A 134 4.99 4.76 21.37
CA LEU A 134 5.64 6.06 21.22
C LEU A 134 6.91 5.98 22.06
N ALA A 135 8.05 5.84 21.38
CA ALA A 135 9.33 6.05 22.03
C ALA A 135 9.32 7.50 22.53
N THR A 136 9.28 7.67 23.85
CA THR A 136 9.56 8.95 24.47
C THR A 136 11.01 9.27 24.14
N ALA A 137 11.24 10.27 23.29
CA ALA A 137 12.55 10.90 23.19
C ALA A 137 12.79 11.69 24.48
N ASP A 138 13.97 11.49 25.06
CA ASP A 138 14.46 12.17 26.28
C ASP A 138 14.44 13.72 26.16
#